data_AF-A0A962RRF7-F1
#
_entry.id   AF-A0A962RRF7-F1
#
_cell.length_a   1.000
_cell.length_b   1.000
_cell.length_c   1.000
_cell.angle_alpha   90.00
_cell.angle_beta   90.00
_cell.angle_gamma   90.00
#
_symmetry.space_group_name_H-M   'P 1'
#
loop_
_entity.id
_entity.type
_entity.pdbx_description
1 polymer ?
#
loop_
_entity_poly.entity_id
_entity_poly.type
_entity_poly.pdbx_seq_one_letter_code
_entity_poly.pdbx_strand_id
1 'polypeptide(L)'
;MAIKRLKPGDRMSQAVVHGNVVYTAGQVARNAPGGSVTEQTRDILASIDALLKEAGTDKSKLLSATIWLSDIRTFDEMNAVWDA
;
A
#
# COMPACT_ATOMS: atom_id res chain seq x y z
N MET A 1 -6.53 21.24 12.32
CA MET A 1 -5.48 20.26 12.66
C MET A 1 -4.40 20.32 11.59
N ALA A 2 -3.14 20.11 11.94
CA ALA A 2 -2.03 20.15 10.97
C ALA A 2 -1.96 18.85 10.15
N ILE A 3 -1.63 18.97 8.86
CA ILE A 3 -1.40 17.83 7.97
C ILE A 3 0.05 17.35 8.15
N LYS A 4 0.26 16.06 8.46
CA LYS A 4 1.59 15.44 8.48
C LYS A 4 1.82 14.70 7.15
N ARG A 5 2.98 14.92 6.53
CA ARG A 5 3.38 14.23 5.29
C ARG A 5 4.51 13.25 5.60
N LEU A 6 4.38 12.01 5.14
CA LEU A 6 5.42 10.99 5.26
C LEU A 6 6.11 10.80 3.90
N LYS A 7 7.44 10.73 3.94
CA LYS A 7 8.30 10.62 2.75
C LYS A 7 7.87 11.56 1.61
N PRO A 8 7.89 12.88 1.83
CA PRO A 8 7.57 13.84 0.76
C PRO A 8 8.66 13.77 -0.33
N GLY A 9 8.23 13.77 -1.58
CA GLY A 9 9.06 14.07 -2.74
C GLY A 9 8.40 15.14 -3.60
N ASP A 10 9.07 15.54 -4.68
CA ASP A 10 8.65 16.68 -5.53
C ASP A 10 7.25 16.51 -6.13
N ARG A 11 6.83 15.28 -6.40
CA ARG A 11 5.54 14.97 -7.01
C ARG A 11 4.46 14.60 -6.00
N MET A 12 4.81 13.87 -4.95
CA MET A 12 3.86 13.37 -3.95
C MET A 12 4.53 12.96 -2.65
N SER A 13 3.73 12.87 -1.57
CA SER A 13 4.10 12.17 -0.34
C SER A 13 3.65 10.72 -0.43
N GLN A 14 4.42 9.78 0.15
CA GLN A 14 4.02 8.36 0.15
C GLN A 14 2.82 8.10 1.06
N ALA A 15 2.66 8.89 2.12
CA ALA A 15 1.44 8.93 2.92
C ALA A 15 1.19 10.32 3.51
N VAL A 16 -0.06 10.60 3.84
CA VAL A 16 -0.51 11.85 4.48
C VAL A 16 -1.43 11.49 5.64
N VAL A 17 -1.20 12.11 6.79
CA VAL A 17 -2.02 11.95 8.00
C VAL A 17 -2.79 13.23 8.24
N HIS A 18 -4.12 13.10 8.38
CA HIS A 18 -5.01 14.18 8.76
C HIS A 18 -5.92 13.72 9.90
N GLY A 19 -5.73 14.29 11.10
CA GLY A 19 -6.36 13.77 12.31
C GLY A 19 -5.89 12.33 12.58
N ASN A 20 -6.85 11.41 12.67
CA ASN A 20 -6.59 9.98 12.93
C ASN A 20 -6.64 9.10 11.67
N VAL A 21 -6.69 9.71 10.48
CA VAL A 21 -6.79 8.98 9.20
C VAL A 21 -5.49 9.09 8.43
N VAL A 22 -5.00 7.95 7.95
CA VAL A 22 -3.82 7.83 7.09
C VAL A 22 -4.29 7.56 5.66
N TYR A 23 -3.84 8.39 4.73
CA TYR A 23 -4.04 8.20 3.29
C TYR A 23 -2.70 7.82 2.66
N THR A 24 -2.62 6.67 2.00
CA THR A 24 -1.44 6.25 1.24
C THR A 24 -1.53 6.74 -0.20
N ALA A 25 -0.39 7.05 -0.81
CA ALA A 25 -0.31 7.13 -2.26
C ALA A 25 -0.46 5.73 -2.87
N GLY A 26 -0.67 5.65 -4.19
CA GLY A 26 -0.65 4.37 -4.91
C GLY A 26 0.66 3.62 -4.64
N GLN A 27 0.53 2.37 -4.16
CA GLN A 27 1.67 1.49 -3.90
C GLN A 27 1.81 0.50 -5.05
N VAL A 28 3.04 0.32 -5.52
CA VAL A 28 3.40 -0.56 -6.64
C VAL A 28 4.62 -1.37 -6.25
N ALA A 29 4.78 -2.55 -6.84
CA ALA A 29 5.94 -3.40 -6.59
C ALA A 29 7.21 -2.70 -7.10
N ARG A 30 8.15 -2.45 -6.20
CA ARG A 30 9.46 -1.86 -6.49
C ARG A 30 10.55 -2.92 -6.57
N ASN A 31 10.40 -4.01 -5.81
CA ASN A 31 11.42 -5.06 -5.71
C ASN A 31 11.05 -6.33 -6.49
N ALA A 32 9.85 -6.38 -7.09
CA ALA A 32 9.41 -7.48 -7.96
C ALA A 32 8.93 -6.99 -9.35
N PRO A 33 9.64 -6.06 -10.03
CA PRO A 33 9.22 -5.61 -11.36
C PRO A 33 9.24 -6.79 -12.34
N GLY A 34 8.10 -7.05 -12.99
CA GLY A 34 7.94 -8.19 -13.91
C GLY A 34 7.84 -9.57 -13.23
N GLY A 35 7.82 -9.62 -11.89
CA GLY A 35 7.56 -10.84 -11.13
C GLY A 35 6.10 -11.29 -11.22
N SER A 36 5.79 -12.42 -10.58
CA SER A 36 4.42 -12.93 -10.45
C SER A 36 3.51 -11.95 -9.68
N VAL A 37 2.18 -12.06 -9.84
CA VAL A 37 1.24 -11.23 -9.08
C VAL A 37 1.35 -11.53 -7.59
N THR A 38 1.69 -12.77 -7.24
CA THR A 38 2.03 -13.18 -5.86
C THR A 38 3.19 -12.34 -5.31
N GLU A 39 4.32 -12.29 -6.00
CA GLU A 39 5.52 -11.55 -5.56
C GLU A 39 5.27 -10.04 -5.49
N GLN A 40 4.58 -9.51 -6.49
CA GLN A 40 4.21 -8.10 -6.53
C GLN A 40 3.28 -7.71 -5.37
N THR A 41 2.25 -8.52 -5.11
CA THR A 41 1.30 -8.28 -4.00
C THR A 41 2.02 -8.28 -2.66
N ARG A 42 2.95 -9.22 -2.43
CA ARG A 42 3.74 -9.28 -1.19
C ARG A 42 4.61 -8.04 -1.01
N ASP A 43 5.29 -7.59 -2.06
CA ASP A 43 6.15 -6.37 -2.00
C ASP A 43 5.33 -5.10 -1.74
N ILE A 44 4.14 -5.01 -2.35
CA ILE A 44 3.20 -3.90 -2.14
C ILE A 44 2.70 -3.88 -0.69
N LEU A 45 2.24 -5.02 -0.16
CA LEU A 45 1.76 -5.12 1.21
C LEU A 45 2.86 -4.81 2.23
N ALA A 46 4.10 -5.27 2.00
CA ALA A 46 5.24 -4.92 2.84
C ALA A 46 5.53 -3.40 2.85
N SER A 47 5.38 -2.75 1.68
CA SER A 47 5.51 -1.29 1.57
C SER A 47 4.40 -0.55 2.33
N ILE A 48 3.16 -1.05 2.26
CA ILE A 48 2.03 -0.51 3.03
C ILE A 48 2.29 -0.66 4.54
N ASP A 49 2.69 -1.84 5.01
CA ASP A 49 2.99 -2.10 6.42
C ASP A 49 4.06 -1.13 6.96
N ALA A 50 5.12 -0.88 6.18
CA ALA A 50 6.16 0.06 6.55
C ALA A 50 5.64 1.50 6.68
N LEU A 51 4.78 1.95 5.77
CA LEU A 51 4.16 3.29 5.81
C LEU A 51 3.19 3.43 6.96
N LEU A 52 2.35 2.42 7.22
CA LEU A 52 1.42 2.41 8.34
C LEU A 52 2.18 2.46 9.67
N LYS A 53 3.26 1.69 9.81
CA LYS A 53 4.13 1.72 11.00
C LYS A 53 4.74 3.10 11.23
N GLU A 54 5.22 3.77 10.18
CA GLU A 54 5.74 5.14 10.27
C GLU A 54 4.65 6.17 10.64
N ALA A 55 3.40 5.89 10.26
CA ALA A 55 2.24 6.67 10.67
C ALA A 55 1.74 6.35 12.09
N GLY A 56 2.31 5.34 12.76
CA GLY A 56 1.91 4.92 14.12
C GLY A 56 0.66 4.04 14.15
N THR A 57 0.36 3.34 13.05
CA THR A 57 -0.77 2.43 12.92
C THR A 57 -0.33 1.13 12.23
N ASP A 58 -1.28 0.24 11.95
CA ASP A 58 -1.04 -1.05 11.31
C ASP A 58 -2.27 -1.51 10.50
N LYS A 59 -2.11 -2.64 9.80
CA LYS A 59 -3.13 -3.18 8.89
C LYS A 59 -4.44 -3.60 9.55
N SER A 60 -4.48 -3.82 10.87
CA SER A 60 -5.74 -4.13 11.58
C SER A 60 -6.72 -2.96 11.61
N LYS A 61 -6.26 -1.74 11.27
CA LYS A 61 -7.06 -0.51 11.25
C LYS A 61 -7.35 0.00 9.83
N LEU A 62 -7.21 -0.86 8.81
CA LEU A 62 -7.55 -0.49 7.44
C LEU A 62 -9.05 -0.17 7.34
N LEU A 63 -9.36 0.97 6.75
CA LEU A 63 -10.74 1.40 6.49
C LEU A 63 -11.21 0.96 5.09
N SER A 64 -10.31 1.02 4.11
CA SER A 64 -10.57 0.68 2.71
C SER A 64 -9.27 0.38 1.98
N ALA A 65 -9.31 -0.53 1.00
CA ALA A 65 -8.24 -0.76 0.05
C ALA A 65 -8.81 -0.84 -1.37
N THR A 66 -8.17 -0.15 -2.32
CA THR A 66 -8.51 -0.24 -3.74
C THR A 66 -7.35 -0.90 -4.47
N ILE A 67 -7.62 -2.05 -5.06
CA ILE A 67 -6.62 -2.87 -5.74
C ILE A 67 -6.84 -2.77 -7.23
N TRP A 68 -5.81 -2.34 -7.95
CA TRP A 68 -5.82 -2.22 -9.41
C TRP A 68 -5.00 -3.36 -10.00
N LEU A 69 -5.67 -4.27 -10.71
CA LEU A 69 -5.01 -5.33 -11.47
C LEU A 69 -4.89 -4.89 -12.93
N SER A 70 -3.72 -5.08 -13.52
CA SER A 70 -3.50 -4.85 -14.96
C SER A 70 -4.21 -5.89 -15.83
N ASP A 71 -4.46 -7.08 -15.27
CA ASP A 71 -5.20 -8.17 -15.89
C ASP A 71 -6.09 -8.83 -14.84
N ILE A 72 -7.41 -8.79 -15.02
CA ILE A 72 -8.36 -9.34 -14.05
C ILE A 72 -8.26 -10.86 -13.90
N ARG A 73 -7.63 -11.57 -14.86
CA ARG A 73 -7.44 -13.02 -14.80
C ARG A 73 -6.51 -13.46 -13.67
N THR A 74 -5.72 -12.54 -13.11
CA THR A 74 -4.81 -12.82 -11.99
C THR A 74 -5.42 -12.54 -10.62
N PHE A 75 -6.75 -12.31 -10.56
CA PHE A 75 -7.48 -12.00 -9.34
C PHE A 75 -7.26 -13.03 -8.22
N ASP A 76 -7.36 -14.33 -8.54
CA ASP A 76 -7.17 -15.40 -7.56
C ASP A 76 -5.73 -15.46 -7.02
N GLU A 77 -4.75 -15.16 -7.87
CA GLU A 77 -3.34 -15.11 -7.46
C GLU A 77 -3.08 -13.95 -6.48
N MET A 78 -3.68 -12.79 -6.71
CA MET A 78 -3.62 -11.66 -5.79
C MET A 78 -4.33 -11.99 -4.46
N ASN A 79 -5.53 -12.56 -4.52
CA ASN A 79 -6.30 -12.88 -3.33
C ASN A 79 -5.63 -13.94 -2.46
N ALA A 80 -4.94 -14.92 -3.05
CA ALA A 80 -4.17 -15.90 -2.29
C ALA A 80 -3.10 -15.27 -1.38
N VAL A 81 -2.59 -14.08 -1.72
CA VAL A 81 -1.70 -13.31 -0.85
C VAL A 81 -2.47 -12.41 0.11
N TRP A 82 -3.55 -11.79 -0.34
CA TRP A 82 -4.38 -10.90 0.47
C TRP A 82 -5.06 -11.62 1.64
N ASP A 83 -5.51 -12.86 1.42
CA ASP A 83 -6.26 -13.68 2.37
C ASP A 83 -5.38 -14.42 3.40
N ALA A 84 -4.05 -14.36 3.24
CA ALA A 84 -3.06 -15.06 4.08
C ALA A 84 -2.72 -14.33 5.39
#